data_AF-A0A7R6PYG2-F1
#
_entry.id   AF-A0A7R6PYG2-F1
#
_cell.length_a   1.000
_cell.length_b   1.000
_cell.length_c   1.000
_cell.angle_alpha   90.00
_cell.angle_beta   90.00
_cell.angle_gamma   90.00
#
_symmetry.space_group_name_H-M   'P 1'
#
loop_
_entity.id
_entity.type
_entity.pdbx_description
1 polymer ?
#
loop_
_entity_poly.entity_id
_entity_poly.type
_entity_poly.pdbx_seq_one_letter_code
_entity_poly.pdbx_strand_id
1 'polypeptide(L)'
;MRKSLIYQSLSNGFSSGSSVVDLFLPLGGRFKKVVKYLEEGLSLEESVKKAKFPIIECVFLTIGEQTGNLEGVCSSLSRYYAIKENFFSKIISLFLKTFFILFLGIVLSFILFKSTGSEVPHSLFVFDAFLIIVWFLILFLFIFINPGFSKYLSVFLVRNAYQAGLSFLDIKKLLSDLGFFYNKKAEYFADLISLKKEYRIFIQGAEKSGTLDSAFNKLVGILEEDYINKLNSFEKIFFYLSVISAAIVVFYSIYLFAVTSFSKVFDGLF
;
A
#
# COMPACT_ATOMS: atom_id res chain seq x y z
N MET A 1 15.91 -1.16 7.27
CA MET A 1 15.71 -2.55 6.80
C MET A 1 14.26 -2.73 6.41
N ARG A 2 13.94 -3.42 5.30
CA ARG A 2 12.55 -3.68 4.88
C ARG A 2 11.86 -4.56 5.92
N LYS A 3 10.62 -4.22 6.29
CA LYS A 3 9.89 -4.96 7.34
C LYS A 3 9.51 -6.35 6.87
N SER A 4 9.20 -6.50 5.58
CA SER A 4 8.98 -7.80 4.95
C SER A 4 10.13 -8.78 5.23
N LEU A 5 11.36 -8.35 4.99
CA LEU A 5 12.56 -9.15 5.21
C LEU A 5 12.82 -9.44 6.69
N ILE A 6 12.60 -8.47 7.58
CA ILE A 6 12.73 -8.69 9.04
C ILE A 6 11.80 -9.82 9.48
N TYR A 7 10.52 -9.73 9.14
CA TYR A 7 9.55 -10.75 9.54
C TYR A 7 9.77 -12.09 8.85
N GLN A 8 10.33 -12.10 7.64
CA GLN A 8 10.75 -13.34 6.98
C GLN A 8 11.92 -14.00 7.71
N SER A 9 12.93 -13.23 8.12
CA SER A 9 14.04 -13.75 8.92
C SER A 9 13.59 -14.26 10.29
N LEU A 10 12.64 -13.57 10.93
CA LEU A 10 12.02 -14.03 12.17
C LEU A 10 11.28 -15.34 11.97
N SER A 11 10.44 -15.45 10.93
CA SER A 11 9.76 -16.69 10.58
C SER A 11 10.73 -17.86 10.45
N ASN A 12 11.77 -17.71 9.63
CA ASN A 12 12.76 -18.75 9.39
C ASN A 12 13.54 -19.12 10.67
N GLY A 13 13.84 -18.13 11.52
CA GLY A 13 14.47 -18.34 12.81
C GLY A 13 13.60 -19.16 13.76
N PHE A 14 12.30 -18.86 13.82
CA PHE A 14 11.34 -19.63 14.61
C PHE A 14 11.15 -21.05 14.08
N SER A 15 11.12 -21.25 12.75
CA SER A 15 11.10 -22.60 12.15
C SER A 15 12.33 -23.43 12.55
N SER A 16 13.46 -22.76 12.82
CA SER A 16 14.71 -23.37 13.24
C SER A 16 14.79 -23.62 14.76
N GLY A 17 13.72 -23.33 15.51
CA GLY A 17 13.64 -23.53 16.97
C GLY A 17 14.37 -22.46 17.80
N SER A 18 14.77 -21.34 17.19
CA SER A 18 15.44 -20.25 17.93
C SER A 18 14.48 -19.51 18.85
N SER A 19 14.98 -19.02 20.00
CA SER A 19 14.17 -18.29 20.96
C SER A 19 13.82 -16.88 20.48
N VAL A 20 12.74 -16.30 21.02
CA VAL A 20 12.33 -14.92 20.72
C VAL A 20 13.44 -13.93 21.07
N VAL A 21 14.15 -14.17 22.18
CA VAL A 21 15.23 -13.29 22.67
C VAL A 21 16.40 -13.28 21.68
N ASP A 22 16.85 -14.46 21.25
CA ASP A 22 17.99 -14.60 20.33
C ASP A 22 17.72 -13.93 18.98
N LEU A 23 16.48 -14.03 18.49
CA LEU A 23 16.08 -13.44 17.21
C LEU A 23 15.82 -11.94 17.29
N PHE A 24 15.28 -11.43 18.40
CA PHE A 24 14.89 -10.02 18.52
C PHE A 24 16.04 -9.11 18.94
N LEU A 25 17.02 -9.63 19.69
CA LEU A 25 18.16 -8.87 20.19
C LEU A 25 19.01 -8.22 19.06
N PRO A 26 19.43 -8.93 17.99
CA PRO A 26 20.26 -8.35 16.94
C PRO A 26 19.51 -7.34 16.06
N LEU A 27 18.16 -7.36 16.03
CA LEU A 27 17.35 -6.45 15.21
C LEU A 27 17.31 -5.00 15.75
N GLY A 28 17.70 -4.78 17.01
CA GLY A 28 17.78 -3.44 17.59
C GLY A 28 16.43 -2.72 17.73
N GLY A 29 16.47 -1.40 17.91
CA GLY A 29 15.28 -0.54 17.88
C GLY A 29 14.16 -0.96 18.84
N ARG A 30 12.96 -1.20 18.30
CA ARG A 30 11.79 -1.63 19.09
C ARG A 30 11.92 -3.10 19.53
N PHE A 31 12.55 -3.95 18.74
CA PHE A 31 12.76 -5.37 19.07
C PHE A 31 13.68 -5.53 20.28
N LYS A 32 14.77 -4.76 20.36
CA LYS A 32 15.63 -4.73 21.55
C LYS A 32 14.89 -4.29 22.83
N LYS A 33 13.93 -3.36 22.70
CA LYS A 33 13.08 -2.95 23.84
C LYS A 33 12.16 -4.09 24.29
N VAL A 34 11.62 -4.86 23.35
CA VAL A 34 10.82 -6.05 23.66
C VAL A 34 11.64 -7.05 24.44
N VAL A 35 12.88 -7.35 24.02
CA VAL A 35 13.78 -8.24 24.76
C VAL A 35 13.99 -7.76 26.20
N LYS A 36 14.30 -6.47 26.39
CA LYS A 36 14.46 -5.89 27.73
C LYS A 36 13.21 -6.09 28.60
N TYR A 37 12.02 -5.90 28.04
CA TYR A 37 10.77 -6.07 28.77
C TYR A 37 10.46 -7.54 29.08
N LEU A 38 10.81 -8.47 28.19
CA LEU A 38 10.73 -9.91 28.45
C LEU A 38 11.69 -10.32 29.59
N GLU A 39 12.91 -9.78 29.60
CA GLU A 39 13.88 -9.97 30.69
C GLU A 39 13.40 -9.38 32.03
N GLU A 40 12.61 -8.30 31.99
CA GLU A 40 11.92 -7.71 33.15
C GLU A 40 10.72 -8.56 33.62
N GLY A 41 10.39 -9.67 32.94
CA GLY A 41 9.31 -10.60 33.29
C GLY A 41 7.94 -10.26 32.70
N LEU A 42 7.85 -9.30 31.78
CA LEU A 42 6.60 -8.96 31.08
C LEU A 42 6.29 -10.00 30.00
N SER A 43 5.01 -10.22 29.68
CA SER A 43 4.60 -11.06 28.55
C SER A 43 5.00 -10.44 27.20
N LEU A 44 5.03 -11.21 26.10
CA LEU A 44 5.32 -10.64 24.78
C LEU A 44 4.27 -9.60 24.39
N GLU A 45 3.00 -9.83 24.70
CA GLU A 45 1.92 -8.86 24.47
C GLU A 45 2.21 -7.51 25.14
N GLU A 46 2.51 -7.51 26.43
CA GLU A 46 2.83 -6.30 27.19
C GLU A 46 4.10 -5.63 26.66
N SER A 47 5.12 -6.44 26.36
CA SER A 47 6.41 -5.99 25.85
C SER A 47 6.28 -5.30 24.51
N VAL A 48 5.53 -5.87 23.57
CA VAL A 48 5.32 -5.35 22.21
C VAL A 48 4.44 -4.09 22.23
N LYS A 49 3.42 -4.05 23.10
CA LYS A 49 2.61 -2.84 23.35
C LYS A 49 3.46 -1.71 23.96
N LYS A 50 4.23 -2.00 25.01
CA LYS A 50 5.12 -1.02 25.69
C LYS A 50 6.25 -0.53 24.77
N ALA A 51 6.70 -1.37 23.84
CA ALA A 51 7.66 -0.99 22.79
C ALA A 51 7.04 -0.19 21.63
N LYS A 52 5.74 0.11 21.69
CA LYS A 52 4.98 0.91 20.71
C LYS A 52 5.06 0.34 19.29
N PHE A 53 4.89 -0.97 19.15
CA PHE A 53 4.74 -1.58 17.83
C PHE A 53 3.46 -1.08 17.13
N PRO A 54 3.42 -1.01 15.79
CA PRO A 54 2.19 -0.83 15.04
C PRO A 54 1.20 -1.92 15.43
N ILE A 55 -0.07 -1.54 15.43
CA ILE A 55 -1.05 -2.35 16.12
C ILE A 55 -1.20 -3.77 15.53
N ILE A 56 -1.08 -3.89 14.21
CA ILE A 56 -1.07 -5.17 13.52
C ILE A 56 0.09 -6.07 13.95
N GLU A 57 1.27 -5.52 14.23
CA GLU A 57 2.40 -6.31 14.71
C GLU A 57 2.16 -6.79 16.15
N CYS A 58 1.58 -5.94 17.02
CA CYS A 58 1.20 -6.34 18.37
C CYS A 58 0.24 -7.53 18.36
N VAL A 59 -0.84 -7.39 17.59
CA VAL A 59 -1.89 -8.42 17.47
C VAL A 59 -1.27 -9.75 17.04
N PHE A 60 -0.54 -9.76 15.93
CA PHE A 60 0.05 -10.98 15.38
C PHE A 60 1.09 -11.63 16.28
N LEU A 61 1.93 -10.85 16.94
CA LEU A 61 2.95 -11.41 17.83
C LEU A 61 2.32 -12.00 19.10
N THR A 62 1.32 -11.34 19.69
CA THR A 62 0.52 -11.89 20.80
C THR A 62 -0.17 -13.19 20.41
N ILE A 63 -0.81 -13.18 19.24
CA ILE A 63 -1.48 -14.33 18.65
C ILE A 63 -0.51 -15.51 18.53
N GLY A 64 0.69 -15.30 18.00
CA GLY A 64 1.66 -16.38 17.81
C GLY A 64 2.24 -16.89 19.14
N GLU A 65 2.40 -16.03 20.15
CA GLU A 65 2.87 -16.44 21.48
C GLU A 65 1.85 -17.34 22.17
N GLN A 66 0.58 -16.92 22.22
CA GLN A 66 -0.49 -17.67 22.90
C GLN A 66 -0.70 -19.07 22.32
N THR A 67 -0.30 -19.27 21.07
CA THR A 67 -0.65 -20.44 20.27
C THR A 67 0.56 -21.26 19.88
N GLY A 68 1.75 -20.80 20.26
CA GLY A 68 3.03 -21.41 19.88
C GLY A 68 3.36 -21.29 18.39
N ASN A 69 2.59 -20.55 17.60
CA ASN A 69 2.78 -20.42 16.15
C ASN A 69 3.40 -19.06 15.75
N LEU A 70 4.52 -18.70 16.39
CA LEU A 70 5.25 -17.46 16.07
C LEU A 70 5.84 -17.45 14.65
N GLU A 71 6.20 -18.63 14.13
CA GLU A 71 6.62 -18.82 12.73
C GLU A 71 5.53 -18.35 11.77
N GLY A 72 4.33 -18.92 11.87
CA GLY A 72 3.23 -18.65 10.94
C GLY A 72 2.81 -17.18 10.94
N VAL A 73 2.69 -16.57 12.12
CA VAL A 73 2.33 -15.15 12.24
C VAL A 73 3.42 -14.23 11.68
N CYS A 74 4.71 -14.57 11.83
CA CYS A 74 5.81 -13.81 11.25
C CYS A 74 5.84 -13.95 9.72
N SER A 75 5.60 -15.14 9.18
CA SER A 75 5.44 -15.37 7.74
C SER A 75 4.31 -14.52 7.16
N SER A 76 3.18 -14.46 7.86
CA SER A 76 2.07 -13.59 7.49
C SER A 76 2.43 -12.11 7.55
N LEU A 77 3.02 -11.63 8.66
CA LEU A 77 3.48 -10.24 8.78
C LEU A 77 4.47 -9.86 7.66
N SER A 78 5.34 -10.80 7.27
CA SER A 78 6.24 -10.63 6.12
C SER A 78 5.46 -10.40 4.84
N ARG A 79 4.47 -11.26 4.52
CA ARG A 79 3.64 -11.10 3.32
C ARG A 79 2.87 -9.79 3.33
N TYR A 80 2.28 -9.42 4.46
CA TYR A 80 1.59 -8.14 4.62
C TYR A 80 2.50 -6.95 4.32
N TYR A 81 3.71 -6.94 4.90
CA TYR A 81 4.67 -5.88 4.65
C TYR A 81 5.22 -5.91 3.23
N ALA A 82 5.39 -7.09 2.63
CA ALA A 82 5.82 -7.21 1.25
C ALA A 82 4.79 -6.58 0.30
N ILE A 83 3.50 -6.81 0.53
CA ILE A 83 2.42 -6.20 -0.27
C ILE A 83 2.36 -4.69 -0.04
N LYS A 84 2.45 -4.24 1.21
CA LYS A 84 2.48 -2.82 1.54
C LYS A 84 3.68 -2.12 0.88
N GLU A 85 4.86 -2.71 0.96
CA GLU A 85 6.07 -2.19 0.33
C GLU A 85 5.98 -2.20 -1.20
N ASN A 86 5.46 -3.29 -1.79
CA ASN A 86 5.21 -3.40 -3.23
C ASN A 86 4.17 -2.39 -3.73
N PHE A 87 3.20 -2.02 -2.90
CA PHE A 87 2.26 -0.95 -3.23
C PHE A 87 2.94 0.40 -3.32
N PHE A 88 3.70 0.79 -2.28
CA PHE A 88 4.40 2.06 -2.29
C PHE A 88 5.41 2.12 -3.45
N SER A 89 6.15 1.05 -3.71
CA SER A 89 7.09 1.00 -4.82
C SER A 89 6.39 1.07 -6.17
N LYS A 90 5.26 0.38 -6.36
CA LYS A 90 4.44 0.48 -7.57
C LYS A 90 3.92 1.90 -7.76
N ILE A 91 3.32 2.52 -6.73
CA ILE A 91 2.84 3.91 -6.80
C ILE A 91 3.97 4.86 -7.19
N ILE A 92 5.13 4.77 -6.54
CA ILE A 92 6.28 5.61 -6.86
C ILE A 92 6.72 5.39 -8.32
N SER A 93 6.76 4.13 -8.78
CA SER A 93 7.09 3.79 -10.16
C SER A 93 6.10 4.36 -11.17
N LEU A 94 4.79 4.29 -10.88
CA LEU A 94 3.75 4.89 -11.73
C LEU A 94 3.96 6.38 -11.91
N PHE A 95 4.20 7.09 -10.80
CA PHE A 95 4.41 8.53 -10.86
C PHE A 95 5.71 8.92 -11.54
N LEU A 96 6.81 8.20 -11.28
CA LEU A 96 8.07 8.43 -11.98
C LEU A 96 7.90 8.30 -13.51
N LYS A 97 7.18 7.28 -13.98
CA LYS A 97 6.87 7.12 -15.41
C LYS A 97 6.06 8.29 -15.95
N THR A 98 4.99 8.69 -15.26
CA THR A 98 4.13 9.81 -15.67
C THR A 98 4.91 11.14 -15.74
N PHE A 99 5.68 11.48 -14.70
CA PHE A 99 6.46 12.71 -14.70
C PHE A 99 7.59 12.69 -15.73
N PHE A 100 8.18 11.54 -16.01
CA PHE A 100 9.19 11.41 -17.07
C PHE A 100 8.61 11.72 -18.46
N ILE A 101 7.40 11.25 -18.77
CA ILE A 101 6.73 11.53 -20.05
C ILE A 101 6.38 13.02 -20.18
N LEU A 102 5.86 13.64 -19.11
CA LEU A 102 5.58 15.07 -19.09
C LEU A 102 6.86 15.90 -19.24
N PHE A 103 7.93 15.50 -18.55
CA PHE A 103 9.24 16.12 -18.65
C PHE A 103 9.78 16.07 -20.08
N LEU A 104 9.67 14.94 -20.77
CA LEU A 104 10.06 14.83 -22.18
C LEU A 104 9.25 15.79 -23.07
N GLY A 105 7.94 15.90 -22.85
CA GLY A 105 7.09 16.85 -23.57
C GLY A 105 7.57 18.30 -23.41
N ILE A 106 7.81 18.72 -22.17
CA ILE A 106 8.31 20.06 -21.84
C ILE A 106 9.68 20.29 -22.48
N VAL A 107 10.62 19.35 -22.34
CA VAL A 107 11.97 19.44 -22.93
C VAL A 107 11.90 19.60 -24.45
N LEU A 108 11.05 18.83 -25.14
CA LEU A 108 10.84 18.95 -26.59
C LEU A 108 10.33 20.35 -26.96
N SER A 109 9.40 20.91 -26.18
CA SER A 109 8.92 22.27 -26.36
C SER A 109 10.04 23.30 -26.20
N PHE A 110 10.87 23.20 -25.17
CA PHE A 110 12.03 24.08 -25.00
C PHE A 110 13.02 23.99 -26.16
N ILE A 111 13.30 22.77 -26.64
CA ILE A 111 14.20 22.54 -27.78
C ILE A 111 13.62 23.18 -29.05
N LEU A 112 12.31 23.08 -29.29
CA LEU A 112 11.63 23.69 -30.45
C LEU A 112 11.91 25.21 -30.51
N PHE A 113 11.65 25.93 -29.43
CA PHE A 113 11.84 27.38 -29.39
C PHE A 113 13.32 27.79 -29.45
N LYS A 114 14.19 27.07 -28.72
CA LYS A 114 15.64 27.34 -28.73
C LYS A 114 16.27 27.09 -30.09
N SER A 115 15.88 26.03 -30.78
CA SER A 115 16.39 25.68 -32.12
C SER A 115 16.12 26.77 -33.15
N THR A 116 14.97 27.42 -33.07
CA THR A 116 14.58 28.51 -34.00
C THR A 116 15.09 29.88 -33.56
N GLY A 117 15.78 29.98 -32.42
CA GLY A 117 16.21 31.26 -31.85
C GLY A 117 15.04 32.15 -31.41
N SER A 118 13.86 31.56 -31.22
CA SER A 118 12.69 32.27 -30.70
C SER A 118 12.71 32.27 -29.17
N GLU A 119 12.30 33.40 -28.58
CA GLU A 119 12.08 33.47 -27.15
C GLU A 119 10.89 32.58 -26.77
N VAL A 120 11.01 31.91 -25.62
CA VAL A 120 9.96 31.03 -25.11
C VAL A 120 8.85 31.91 -24.54
N PRO A 121 7.61 31.85 -25.05
CA PRO A 121 6.53 32.69 -24.56
C PRO A 121 6.17 32.36 -23.12
N HIS A 122 5.94 33.37 -22.29
CA HIS A 122 5.56 33.20 -20.88
C HIS A 122 4.30 32.34 -20.70
N SER A 123 3.37 32.37 -21.66
CA SER A 123 2.17 31.52 -21.66
C SER A 123 2.49 30.03 -21.62
N LEU A 124 3.58 29.59 -22.26
CA LEU A 124 4.01 28.18 -22.24
C LEU A 124 4.44 27.75 -20.83
N PHE A 125 5.24 28.57 -20.14
CA PHE A 125 5.66 28.28 -18.76
C PHE A 125 4.48 28.18 -17.80
N VAL A 126 3.50 29.08 -17.93
CA VAL A 126 2.27 29.07 -17.11
C VAL A 126 1.46 27.79 -17.37
N PHE A 127 1.36 27.39 -18.64
CA PHE A 127 0.65 26.17 -19.04
C PHE A 127 1.33 24.89 -18.49
N ASP A 128 2.65 24.78 -18.61
CA ASP A 128 3.41 23.64 -18.10
C ASP A 128 3.31 23.55 -16.56
N ALA A 129 3.43 24.69 -15.87
CA ALA A 129 3.26 24.76 -14.42
C ALA A 129 1.84 24.33 -13.98
N PHE A 130 0.81 24.79 -14.70
CA PHE A 130 -0.57 24.39 -14.46
C PHE A 130 -0.75 22.88 -14.59
N LEU A 131 -0.23 22.25 -15.65
CA LEU A 131 -0.31 20.80 -15.83
C LEU A 131 0.40 20.03 -14.72
N ILE A 132 1.60 20.47 -14.31
CA ILE A 132 2.32 19.85 -13.19
C ILE A 132 1.47 19.90 -11.92
N ILE A 133 0.86 21.05 -11.61
CA ILE A 133 -0.02 21.22 -10.44
C ILE A 133 -1.23 20.26 -10.51
N VAL A 134 -1.87 20.14 -11.68
CA VAL A 134 -2.99 19.21 -11.88
C VAL A 134 -2.56 17.77 -11.61
N TRP A 135 -1.39 17.34 -12.08
CA TRP A 135 -0.86 16.00 -11.83
C TRP A 135 -0.51 15.75 -10.36
N PHE A 136 0.02 16.76 -9.66
CA PHE A 136 0.21 16.68 -8.20
C PHE A 136 -1.13 16.59 -7.45
N LEU A 137 -2.17 17.27 -7.92
CA LEU A 137 -3.51 17.20 -7.33
C LEU A 137 -4.16 15.83 -7.56
N ILE A 138 -4.01 15.24 -8.76
CA ILE A 138 -4.46 13.87 -9.05
C ILE A 138 -3.73 12.86 -8.14
N LEU A 139 -2.42 13.04 -7.93
CA LEU A 139 -1.63 12.23 -7.00
C LEU A 139 -2.16 12.34 -5.57
N PHE A 140 -2.44 13.56 -5.10
CA PHE A 140 -3.00 13.80 -3.78
C PHE A 140 -4.36 13.11 -3.62
N LEU A 141 -5.27 13.29 -4.58
CA LEU A 141 -6.58 12.63 -4.57
C LEU A 141 -6.45 11.10 -4.60
N PHE A 142 -5.53 10.54 -5.39
CA PHE A 142 -5.33 9.09 -5.47
C PHE A 142 -4.87 8.47 -4.14
N ILE A 143 -4.01 9.17 -3.40
CA ILE A 143 -3.55 8.73 -2.07
C ILE A 143 -4.70 8.78 -1.05
N PHE A 144 -5.53 9.83 -1.09
CA PHE A 144 -6.64 10.02 -0.14
C PHE A 144 -7.86 9.14 -0.46
N ILE A 145 -8.17 8.91 -1.73
CA ILE A 145 -9.37 8.18 -2.16
C ILE A 145 -9.25 6.69 -1.89
N ASN A 146 -8.06 6.10 -1.75
CA ASN A 146 -7.88 4.65 -1.76
C ASN A 146 -8.16 4.00 -0.37
N PRO A 147 -9.39 3.52 -0.06
CA PRO A 147 -9.77 2.97 1.24
C PRO A 147 -9.59 1.45 1.26
N GLY A 148 -9.16 0.85 0.14
CA GLY A 148 -9.05 -0.59 -0.07
C GLY A 148 -7.96 -1.21 0.79
N PHE A 149 -6.90 -0.45 1.11
CA PHE A 149 -5.85 -0.88 2.02
C PHE A 149 -6.38 -1.16 3.43
N SER A 150 -7.32 -0.34 3.92
CA SER A 150 -7.97 -0.53 5.24
C SER A 150 -8.81 -1.81 5.30
N LYS A 151 -9.55 -2.14 4.23
CA LYS A 151 -10.39 -3.37 4.14
C LYS A 151 -9.57 -4.65 3.94
N TYR A 152 -8.46 -4.58 3.21
CA TYR A 152 -7.53 -5.70 3.12
C TYR A 152 -6.90 -6.00 4.49
N LEU A 153 -6.52 -4.94 5.23
CA LEU A 153 -5.92 -5.02 6.56
C LEU A 153 -6.82 -5.74 7.56
N SER A 154 -8.13 -5.43 7.58
CA SER A 154 -9.08 -6.06 8.50
C SER A 154 -9.26 -7.55 8.21
N VAL A 155 -9.34 -7.98 6.95
CA VAL A 155 -9.49 -9.40 6.58
C VAL A 155 -8.22 -10.20 6.90
N PHE A 156 -7.06 -9.60 6.64
CA PHE A 156 -5.77 -10.22 6.89
C PHE A 156 -5.49 -10.42 8.39
N LEU A 157 -5.83 -9.44 9.23
CA LEU A 157 -5.75 -9.52 10.70
C LEU A 157 -6.57 -10.69 11.25
N VAL A 158 -7.79 -10.79 10.78
CA VAL A 158 -8.78 -11.70 11.32
C VAL A 158 -8.51 -13.17 10.96
N ARG A 159 -8.01 -13.44 9.75
CA ARG A 159 -7.52 -14.77 9.34
C ARG A 159 -6.44 -15.31 10.27
N ASN A 160 -5.46 -14.48 10.61
CA ASN A 160 -4.28 -14.93 11.35
C ASN A 160 -4.56 -15.11 12.83
N ALA A 161 -5.45 -14.29 13.41
CA ALA A 161 -5.96 -14.51 14.77
C ALA A 161 -6.67 -15.86 14.89
N TYR A 162 -7.43 -16.25 13.86
CA TYR A 162 -8.10 -17.54 13.82
C TYR A 162 -7.12 -18.72 13.63
N GLN A 163 -6.17 -18.62 12.69
CA GLN A 163 -5.18 -19.68 12.41
C GLN A 163 -4.24 -20.00 13.57
N ALA A 164 -4.16 -19.09 14.52
CA ALA A 164 -3.44 -19.32 15.74
C ALA A 164 -4.31 -20.05 16.78
N GLY A 165 -5.63 -19.96 16.74
CA GLY A 165 -6.50 -20.68 17.69
C GLY A 165 -7.09 -19.82 18.79
N LEU A 166 -7.16 -18.50 18.60
CA LEU A 166 -7.94 -17.62 19.47
C LEU A 166 -9.44 -17.87 19.35
N SER A 167 -10.14 -17.77 20.47
CA SER A 167 -11.59 -17.87 20.51
C SER A 167 -12.24 -16.64 19.85
N PHE A 168 -13.40 -16.85 19.24
CA PHE A 168 -14.15 -15.82 18.52
C PHE A 168 -14.51 -14.59 19.37
N LEU A 169 -14.67 -14.77 20.69
CA LEU A 169 -14.98 -13.67 21.60
C LEU A 169 -13.77 -12.75 21.82
N ASP A 170 -12.57 -13.33 21.86
CA ASP A 170 -11.32 -12.61 22.08
C ASP A 170 -10.96 -11.78 20.85
N ILE A 171 -11.15 -12.33 19.65
CA ILE A 171 -10.97 -11.61 18.37
C ILE A 171 -11.92 -10.40 18.28
N LYS A 172 -13.19 -10.56 18.71
CA LYS A 172 -14.18 -9.48 18.70
C LYS A 172 -13.81 -8.34 19.67
N LYS A 173 -13.37 -8.68 20.88
CA LYS A 173 -12.95 -7.70 21.89
C LYS A 173 -11.71 -6.94 21.44
N LEU A 174 -10.76 -7.67 20.87
CA LEU A 174 -9.50 -7.14 20.35
C LEU A 174 -9.73 -6.22 19.14
N LEU A 175 -10.69 -6.50 18.24
CA LEU A 175 -11.04 -5.59 17.13
C LEU A 175 -11.77 -4.32 17.59
N SER A 176 -12.62 -4.44 18.61
CA SER A 176 -13.33 -3.32 19.24
C SER A 176 -12.37 -2.29 19.84
N ASP A 177 -11.37 -2.76 20.59
CA ASP A 177 -10.36 -1.90 21.23
C ASP A 177 -9.45 -1.17 20.23
N LEU A 178 -9.52 -1.54 18.95
CA LEU A 178 -8.75 -0.96 17.84
C LEU A 178 -9.50 0.12 17.06
N GLY A 179 -10.68 0.52 17.52
CA GLY A 179 -11.51 1.54 16.86
C GLY A 179 -12.25 1.05 15.62
N PHE A 180 -12.26 -0.27 15.37
CA PHE A 180 -13.15 -0.88 14.38
C PHE A 180 -14.51 -1.15 15.05
N PHE A 181 -15.47 -0.24 14.87
CA PHE A 181 -16.82 -0.39 15.44
C PHE A 181 -17.64 -1.45 14.69
N TYR A 182 -17.85 -2.60 15.33
CA TYR A 182 -18.70 -3.69 14.82
C TYR A 182 -20.06 -3.69 15.51
N ASN A 183 -21.09 -3.22 14.81
CA ASN A 183 -22.40 -2.95 15.39
C ASN A 183 -23.44 -4.08 15.20
N LYS A 184 -23.01 -5.33 14.96
CA LYS A 184 -23.92 -6.47 14.76
C LYS A 184 -23.62 -7.63 15.70
N LYS A 185 -24.69 -8.27 16.20
CA LYS A 185 -24.65 -9.52 16.98
C LYS A 185 -23.87 -10.55 16.16
N ALA A 186 -22.69 -10.91 16.63
CA ALA A 186 -21.75 -11.78 15.93
C ALA A 186 -22.19 -13.24 16.09
N GLU A 187 -23.16 -13.63 15.26
CA GLU A 187 -23.57 -15.04 15.12
C GLU A 187 -22.75 -15.74 14.03
N TYR A 188 -22.06 -14.98 13.16
CA TYR A 188 -21.17 -15.47 12.10
C TYR A 188 -19.93 -14.58 11.90
N PHE A 189 -18.75 -15.19 11.75
CA PHE A 189 -17.46 -14.51 11.60
C PHE A 189 -17.39 -13.56 10.39
N ALA A 190 -18.12 -13.89 9.33
CA ALA A 190 -18.19 -13.12 8.09
C ALA A 190 -18.69 -11.67 8.27
N ASP A 191 -19.51 -11.42 9.30
CA ASP A 191 -20.05 -10.08 9.61
C ASP A 191 -19.07 -9.21 10.41
N LEU A 192 -18.03 -9.83 10.98
CA LEU A 192 -16.93 -9.18 11.71
C LEU A 192 -15.82 -8.64 10.79
N ILE A 193 -15.95 -8.74 9.46
CA ILE A 193 -14.86 -8.35 8.53
C ILE A 193 -15.36 -7.46 7.38
N SER A 194 -16.63 -7.00 7.42
CA SER A 194 -17.22 -6.16 6.36
C SER A 194 -16.96 -6.67 4.93
N LEU A 195 -17.04 -7.99 4.73
CA LEU A 195 -16.79 -8.64 3.45
C LEU A 195 -17.93 -8.41 2.43
N LYS A 196 -17.62 -8.47 1.13
CA LYS A 196 -18.64 -8.56 0.08
C LYS A 196 -19.51 -9.80 0.27
N LYS A 197 -20.75 -9.75 -0.22
CA LYS A 197 -21.78 -10.78 0.03
C LYS A 197 -21.31 -12.18 -0.44
N GLU A 198 -20.63 -12.24 -1.58
CA GLU A 198 -20.06 -13.49 -2.11
C GLU A 198 -19.05 -14.15 -1.15
N TYR A 199 -18.16 -13.36 -0.54
CA TYR A 199 -17.15 -13.87 0.39
C TYR A 199 -17.71 -14.27 1.75
N ARG A 200 -18.84 -13.67 2.16
CA ARG A 200 -19.52 -14.06 3.41
C ARG A 200 -20.09 -15.46 3.33
N ILE A 201 -20.75 -15.79 2.22
CA ILE A 201 -21.32 -17.12 1.99
C ILE A 201 -20.21 -18.18 1.97
N PHE A 202 -19.06 -17.84 1.37
CA PHE A 202 -17.90 -18.71 1.34
C PHE A 202 -17.31 -18.99 2.75
N ILE A 203 -17.16 -17.96 3.59
CA ILE A 203 -16.70 -18.12 4.98
C ILE A 203 -17.69 -18.93 5.82
N GLN A 204 -18.99 -18.65 5.71
CA GLN A 204 -20.03 -19.37 6.44
C GLN A 204 -20.09 -20.85 6.06
N GLY A 205 -19.88 -21.18 4.77
CA GLY A 205 -19.77 -22.56 4.32
C GLY A 205 -18.56 -23.27 4.92
N ALA A 206 -17.40 -22.59 4.93
CA ALA A 206 -16.15 -23.12 5.46
C ALA A 206 -16.13 -23.30 6.98
N GLU A 207 -16.84 -22.43 7.73
CA GLU A 207 -17.05 -22.52 9.17
C GLU A 207 -17.86 -23.78 9.51
N LYS A 208 -18.93 -24.05 8.76
CA LYS A 208 -19.76 -25.25 8.93
C LYS A 208 -19.04 -26.55 8.57
N SER A 209 -18.09 -26.50 7.64
CA SER A 209 -17.33 -27.68 7.21
C SER A 209 -15.99 -27.88 7.93
N GLY A 210 -15.64 -27.01 8.89
CA GLY A 210 -14.37 -27.09 9.61
C GLY A 210 -13.14 -26.83 8.74
N THR A 211 -13.30 -26.19 7.57
CA THR A 211 -12.22 -25.91 6.60
C THR A 211 -11.84 -24.42 6.55
N LEU A 212 -12.05 -23.72 7.66
CA LEU A 212 -11.98 -22.26 7.74
C LEU A 212 -10.58 -21.72 7.35
N ASP A 213 -9.52 -22.46 7.67
CA ASP A 213 -8.14 -22.09 7.31
C ASP A 213 -7.91 -22.05 5.79
N SER A 214 -8.43 -23.04 5.07
CA SER A 214 -8.33 -23.09 3.61
C SER A 214 -9.13 -21.96 2.96
N ALA A 215 -10.31 -21.67 3.50
CA ALA A 215 -11.13 -20.56 3.02
C ALA A 215 -10.45 -19.21 3.22
N PHE A 216 -9.79 -19.01 4.36
CA PHE A 216 -9.01 -17.82 4.60
C PHE A 216 -7.81 -17.67 3.67
N ASN A 217 -7.06 -18.75 3.44
CA ASN A 217 -5.93 -18.75 2.50
C ASN A 217 -6.40 -18.33 1.10
N LYS A 218 -7.54 -18.87 0.67
CA LYS A 218 -8.16 -18.54 -0.62
C LYS A 218 -8.64 -17.10 -0.69
N LEU A 219 -9.29 -16.58 0.35
CA LEU A 219 -9.74 -15.18 0.40
C LEU A 219 -8.59 -14.20 0.39
N VAL A 220 -7.50 -14.48 1.10
CA VAL A 220 -6.30 -13.64 1.03
C VAL A 220 -5.75 -13.62 -0.38
N GLY A 221 -5.65 -14.77 -1.04
CA GLY A 221 -5.24 -14.83 -2.45
C GLY A 221 -6.14 -14.00 -3.36
N ILE A 222 -7.47 -14.13 -3.23
CA ILE A 222 -8.44 -13.36 -4.01
C ILE A 222 -8.33 -11.86 -3.76
N LEU A 223 -8.14 -11.45 -2.50
CA LEU A 223 -8.00 -10.03 -2.16
C LEU A 223 -6.65 -9.45 -2.60
N GLU A 224 -5.57 -10.24 -2.52
CA GLU A 224 -4.26 -9.90 -3.07
C GLU A 224 -4.34 -9.70 -4.59
N GLU A 225 -5.02 -10.61 -5.28
CA GLU A 225 -5.21 -10.56 -6.73
C GLU A 225 -6.12 -9.40 -7.16
N ASP A 226 -7.26 -9.18 -6.50
CA ASP A 226 -8.16 -8.03 -6.75
C ASP A 226 -7.43 -6.69 -6.53
N TYR A 227 -6.56 -6.64 -5.52
CA TYR A 227 -5.74 -5.47 -5.23
C TYR A 227 -4.66 -5.22 -6.30
N ILE A 228 -3.90 -6.25 -6.69
CA ILE A 228 -2.89 -6.16 -7.74
C ILE A 228 -3.55 -5.79 -9.08
N ASN A 229 -4.71 -6.38 -9.39
CA ASN A 229 -5.44 -6.10 -10.62
C ASN A 229 -5.96 -4.65 -10.66
N LYS A 230 -6.48 -4.12 -9.55
CA LYS A 230 -6.83 -2.69 -9.45
C LYS A 230 -5.63 -1.80 -9.66
N LEU A 231 -4.48 -2.11 -9.04
CA LEU A 231 -3.25 -1.35 -9.24
C LEU A 231 -2.80 -1.35 -10.70
N ASN A 232 -2.80 -2.52 -11.35
CA ASN A 232 -2.42 -2.64 -12.76
C ASN A 232 -3.43 -1.93 -13.68
N SER A 233 -4.72 -1.88 -13.31
CA SER A 233 -5.73 -1.10 -14.02
C SER A 233 -5.45 0.41 -13.91
N PHE A 234 -5.15 0.90 -12.71
CA PHE A 234 -4.74 2.29 -12.51
C PHE A 234 -3.46 2.62 -13.27
N GLU A 235 -2.45 1.74 -13.27
CA GLU A 235 -1.22 1.92 -14.05
C GLU A 235 -1.51 2.27 -15.52
N LYS A 236 -2.39 1.50 -16.16
CA LYS A 236 -2.78 1.72 -17.55
C LYS A 236 -3.46 3.08 -17.74
N ILE A 237 -4.41 3.42 -16.86
CA ILE A 237 -5.15 4.69 -16.94
C ILE A 237 -4.19 5.89 -16.79
N PHE A 238 -3.31 5.86 -15.79
CA PHE A 238 -2.31 6.91 -15.56
C PHE A 238 -1.35 7.05 -16.75
N PHE A 239 -0.92 5.93 -17.32
CA PHE A 239 -0.08 5.94 -18.52
C PHE A 239 -0.79 6.64 -19.70
N TYR A 240 -2.01 6.22 -20.07
CA TYR A 240 -2.74 6.84 -21.18
C TYR A 240 -3.01 8.34 -20.95
N LEU A 241 -3.41 8.72 -19.74
CA LEU A 241 -3.61 10.13 -19.40
C LEU A 241 -2.32 10.94 -19.50
N SER A 242 -1.18 10.40 -19.08
CA SER A 242 0.12 11.07 -19.18
C SER A 242 0.56 11.29 -20.63
N VAL A 243 0.30 10.32 -21.50
CA VAL A 243 0.59 10.42 -22.95
C VAL A 243 -0.31 11.47 -23.60
N ILE A 244 -1.61 11.50 -23.28
CA ILE A 244 -2.53 12.53 -23.78
C ILE A 244 -2.09 13.91 -23.29
N SER A 245 -1.74 14.05 -22.01
CA SER A 245 -1.26 15.30 -21.44
C SER A 245 0.02 15.79 -22.13
N ALA A 246 0.98 14.90 -22.39
CA ALA A 246 2.20 15.25 -23.12
C ALA A 246 1.92 15.63 -24.57
N ALA A 247 1.00 14.94 -25.25
CA ALA A 247 0.56 15.32 -26.60
C ALA A 247 -0.04 16.74 -26.61
N ILE A 248 -0.89 17.08 -25.62
CA ILE A 248 -1.46 18.43 -25.49
C ILE A 248 -0.34 19.48 -25.31
N VAL A 249 0.67 19.20 -24.48
CA VAL A 249 1.84 20.08 -24.33
C VAL A 249 2.52 20.31 -25.68
N VAL A 250 2.80 19.25 -26.43
CA VAL A 250 3.45 19.33 -27.74
C VAL A 250 2.61 20.13 -28.72
N PHE A 251 1.30 19.85 -28.83
CA PHE A 251 0.42 20.59 -29.74
C PHE A 251 0.30 22.07 -29.37
N TYR A 252 0.14 22.40 -28.09
CA TYR A 252 0.08 23.77 -27.62
C TYR A 252 1.39 24.52 -27.90
N SER A 253 2.52 23.84 -27.73
CA SER A 253 3.85 24.39 -28.02
C SER A 253 4.03 24.68 -29.51
N ILE A 254 3.62 23.75 -30.38
CA ILE A 254 3.62 23.95 -31.84
C ILE A 254 2.70 25.11 -32.24
N TYR A 255 1.52 25.21 -31.64
CA TYR A 255 0.59 26.31 -31.89
C TYR A 255 1.21 27.67 -31.54
N LEU A 256 1.76 27.81 -30.32
CA LEU A 256 2.44 29.05 -29.90
C LEU A 256 3.65 29.36 -30.77
N PHE A 257 4.39 28.32 -31.17
CA PHE A 257 5.51 28.46 -32.08
C PHE A 257 5.08 29.00 -33.45
N ALA A 258 3.99 28.47 -34.02
CA ALA A 258 3.45 28.96 -35.28
C ALA A 258 3.03 30.43 -35.16
N VAL A 259 2.28 30.78 -34.10
CA VAL A 259 1.83 32.17 -33.88
C VAL A 259 3.01 33.14 -33.74
N THR A 260 4.01 32.80 -32.93
CA THR A 260 5.20 33.65 -32.75
C THR A 260 6.02 33.78 -34.03
N SER A 261 6.13 32.70 -34.81
CA SER A 261 6.83 32.72 -36.09
C SER A 261 6.11 33.56 -37.13
N PHE A 262 4.78 33.45 -37.22
CA PHE A 262 3.97 34.30 -38.12
C PHE A 262 4.04 35.77 -37.72
N SER A 263 3.94 36.10 -36.42
CA SER A 263 4.06 37.49 -35.94
C SER A 263 5.36 38.12 -36.42
N LYS A 264 6.50 37.45 -36.21
CA LYS A 264 7.82 37.94 -36.64
C LYS A 264 7.90 38.20 -38.15
N VAL A 265 7.26 37.37 -38.96
CA VAL A 265 7.22 37.54 -40.42
C VAL A 265 6.38 38.75 -40.80
N PHE A 266 5.22 38.94 -40.17
CA PHE A 266 4.35 40.09 -40.42
C PHE A 266 4.98 41.40 -39.93
N ASP A 267 5.61 41.42 -38.76
CA ASP A 267 6.32 42.58 -38.21
C ASP A 267 7.56 42.97 -39.05
N GLY A 268 8.10 42.05 -39.86
CA GLY A 268 9.19 42.35 -40.79
C GLY A 268 8.74 42.78 -42.20
N LEU A 269 7.43 42.69 -42.50
CA LEU A 269 6.85 43.03 -43.80
C LEU A 269 6.22 44.43 -43.83
N PHE A 270 5.97 45.03 -42.66
CA PHE A 270 5.41 46.38 -42.49
C PHE A 270 6.36 47.25 -41.65
#